data_AF-A0A2Z3GMW9-F1
#
_entry.id   AF-A0A2Z3GMW9-F1
#
_cell.length_a   1.000
_cell.length_b   1.000
_cell.length_c   1.000
_cell.angle_alpha   90.00
_cell.angle_beta   90.00
_cell.angle_gamma   90.00
#
_symmetry.space_group_name_H-M   'P 1'
#
loop_
_entity.id
_entity.type
_entity.pdbx_description
1 polymer ?
#
loop_
_entity_poly.entity_id
_entity_poly.type
_entity_poly.pdbx_seq_one_letter_code
_entity_poly.pdbx_strand_id
1 'polypeptide(L)'
;MKVTAQLYGQFLVSSQVNYTGTYLAEHLEGLSHDNVRYFLKTRRFTPRQLWQQVRPQVMLSARGYVLFDDTVLDKHHSRRIELVRRQYSGNAHGVIAGIGLVTCVYVNPETDQFWLIDYRLFAPDTDGKTKLDHVADMLGQLAPRSIPYRTVLMDSWYATTALFKWLLDEGKTFYCPLKSNRLVDDSGGQQPYQPVACLCWSAAEVEAGKILKVKGMPKDFKLKLFRVLVSTHRTDYLLTNEVEPLHTAAAEHESSVRWTIEQFHRELKQLTGVQACQCRLARSQRNHIALAVRAWTCLKQAAYQTKQTVYQLKQGFLDEYMRHELRQPSLAFA
;
A
#
# COMPACT_ATOMS: atom_id res chain seq x y z
N MET A 1 -26.90 18.89 -14.43
CA MET A 1 -26.50 17.48 -14.64
C MET A 1 -26.21 16.78 -13.30
N LYS A 2 -26.58 15.50 -13.14
CA LYS A 2 -26.32 14.72 -11.90
C LYS A 2 -24.99 13.95 -12.00
N VAL A 3 -24.12 14.11 -11.01
CA VAL A 3 -22.85 13.37 -10.93
C VAL A 3 -23.09 11.92 -10.51
N THR A 4 -22.47 10.99 -11.22
CA THR A 4 -22.46 9.55 -10.93
C THR A 4 -21.05 9.07 -10.59
N ALA A 5 -20.95 7.85 -10.04
CA ALA A 5 -19.65 7.23 -9.79
C ALA A 5 -18.86 6.97 -11.08
N GLN A 6 -19.56 6.63 -12.17
CA GLN A 6 -18.95 6.43 -13.49
C GLN A 6 -18.40 7.75 -14.04
N LEU A 7 -19.17 8.84 -13.98
CA LEU A 7 -18.73 10.16 -14.44
C LEU A 7 -17.51 10.64 -13.66
N TYR A 8 -17.60 10.63 -12.33
CA TYR A 8 -16.48 11.09 -11.49
C TYR A 8 -15.26 10.15 -11.59
N GLY A 9 -15.49 8.84 -11.70
CA GLY A 9 -14.41 7.87 -11.92
C GLY A 9 -13.72 8.08 -13.27
N GLN A 10 -14.49 8.29 -14.35
CA GLN A 10 -13.95 8.61 -15.67
C GLN A 10 -13.15 9.91 -15.64
N PHE A 11 -13.63 10.92 -14.92
CA PHE A 11 -12.87 12.15 -14.68
C PHE A 11 -11.51 11.86 -14.05
N LEU A 12 -11.43 11.08 -12.97
CA LEU A 12 -10.15 10.73 -12.35
C LEU A 12 -9.24 9.90 -13.26
N VAL A 13 -9.81 9.02 -14.09
CA VAL A 13 -9.06 8.24 -15.09
C VAL A 13 -8.52 9.16 -16.20
N SER A 14 -9.26 10.17 -16.63
CA SER A 14 -8.93 11.01 -17.78
C SER A 14 -8.04 12.22 -17.42
N SER A 15 -8.23 12.79 -16.23
CA SER A 15 -7.48 13.97 -15.78
C SER A 15 -5.99 13.70 -15.67
N GLN A 16 -5.16 14.61 -16.18
CA GLN A 16 -3.71 14.44 -16.18
C GLN A 16 -3.06 15.19 -15.00
N VAL A 17 -3.43 16.46 -14.81
CA VAL A 17 -2.79 17.35 -13.83
C VAL A 17 -3.76 17.94 -12.79
N ASN A 18 -5.00 18.24 -13.19
CA ASN A 18 -5.98 18.88 -12.32
C ASN A 18 -7.15 17.93 -12.01
N TYR A 19 -7.34 17.66 -10.71
CA TYR A 19 -8.35 16.73 -10.20
C TYR A 19 -9.40 17.43 -9.33
N THR A 20 -9.50 18.76 -9.43
CA THR A 20 -10.45 19.55 -8.66
C THR A 20 -11.88 19.42 -9.22
N GLY A 21 -12.87 19.58 -8.34
CA GLY A 21 -14.28 19.55 -8.76
C GLY A 21 -14.68 20.75 -9.63
N THR A 22 -13.96 21.87 -9.53
CA THR A 22 -14.13 23.04 -10.41
C THR A 22 -13.63 22.74 -11.81
N TYR A 23 -12.46 22.11 -11.95
CA TYR A 23 -11.93 21.69 -13.24
C TYR A 23 -12.89 20.73 -13.97
N LEU A 24 -13.47 19.76 -13.26
CA LEU A 24 -14.52 18.90 -13.82
C LEU A 24 -15.74 19.71 -14.30
N ALA A 25 -16.19 20.70 -13.53
CA ALA A 25 -17.34 21.53 -13.89
C ALA A 25 -17.06 22.46 -15.08
N GLU A 26 -15.84 22.97 -15.21
CA GLU A 26 -15.41 23.79 -16.35
C GLU A 26 -15.37 22.99 -17.67
N HIS A 27 -15.06 21.70 -17.60
CA HIS A 27 -14.84 20.85 -18.79
C HIS A 27 -16.04 19.94 -19.11
N LEU A 28 -17.15 20.05 -18.39
CA LEU A 28 -18.37 19.30 -18.67
C LEU A 28 -19.60 20.20 -18.65
N GLU A 29 -20.13 20.49 -19.83
CA GLU A 29 -21.27 21.39 -20.00
C GLU A 29 -22.48 20.96 -19.15
N GLY A 30 -23.14 21.93 -18.52
CA GLY A 30 -24.32 21.69 -17.67
C GLY A 30 -24.02 21.07 -16.30
N LEU A 31 -22.74 20.95 -15.91
CA LEU A 31 -22.31 20.54 -14.59
C LEU A 31 -21.76 21.72 -13.77
N SER A 32 -22.34 21.99 -12.60
CA SER A 32 -21.75 22.94 -11.64
C SER A 32 -20.85 22.22 -10.62
N HIS A 33 -19.87 22.95 -10.06
CA HIS A 33 -19.01 22.43 -9.00
C HIS A 33 -19.80 22.03 -7.74
N ASP A 34 -20.95 22.67 -7.49
CA ASP A 34 -21.86 22.31 -6.41
C ASP A 34 -22.46 20.90 -6.57
N ASN A 35 -22.74 20.47 -7.81
CA ASN A 35 -23.20 19.11 -8.07
C ASN A 35 -22.13 18.07 -7.68
N VAL A 36 -20.85 18.37 -7.95
CA VAL A 36 -19.71 17.52 -7.58
C VAL A 36 -19.57 17.45 -6.06
N ARG A 37 -19.61 18.62 -5.39
CA ARG A 37 -19.57 18.70 -3.92
C ARG A 37 -20.74 17.94 -3.29
N TYR A 38 -21.95 18.10 -3.83
CA TYR A 38 -23.14 17.40 -3.35
C TYR A 38 -23.01 15.88 -3.51
N PHE A 39 -22.51 15.41 -4.65
CA PHE A 39 -22.25 13.98 -4.86
C PHE A 39 -21.24 13.43 -3.86
N LEU A 40 -20.09 14.09 -3.70
CA LEU A 40 -19.05 13.63 -2.77
C LEU A 40 -19.53 13.64 -1.31
N LYS A 41 -20.39 14.58 -0.89
CA LYS A 41 -20.88 14.62 0.50
C LYS A 41 -22.01 13.62 0.80
N THR A 42 -22.80 13.20 -0.20
CA THR A 42 -24.03 12.41 0.03
C THR A 42 -23.89 10.92 -0.24
N ARG A 43 -22.97 10.51 -1.13
CA ARG A 43 -22.76 9.09 -1.44
C ARG A 43 -22.00 8.37 -0.33
N ARG A 44 -21.95 7.03 -0.42
CA ARG A 44 -21.11 6.21 0.45
C ARG A 44 -20.46 5.12 -0.38
N PHE A 45 -19.15 5.21 -0.56
CA PHE A 45 -18.35 4.15 -1.17
C PHE A 45 -17.58 3.39 -0.09
N THR A 46 -17.53 2.07 -0.20
CA THR A 46 -16.92 1.18 0.81
C THR A 46 -15.81 0.32 0.21
N PRO A 47 -14.84 -0.12 1.03
CA PRO A 47 -13.83 -1.08 0.57
C PRO A 47 -14.41 -2.41 0.06
N ARG A 48 -15.59 -2.81 0.54
CA ARG A 48 -16.32 -3.97 -0.02
C ARG A 48 -16.65 -3.80 -1.50
N GLN A 49 -17.00 -2.59 -1.94
CA GLN A 49 -17.28 -2.31 -3.35
C GLN A 49 -16.01 -2.37 -4.20
N LEU A 50 -14.85 -1.98 -3.65
CA LEU A 50 -13.57 -2.21 -4.31
C LEU A 50 -13.35 -3.71 -4.55
N TRP A 51 -13.50 -4.54 -3.52
CA TRP A 51 -13.34 -5.99 -3.68
C TRP A 51 -14.29 -6.57 -4.73
N GLN A 52 -15.56 -6.15 -4.74
CA GLN A 52 -16.54 -6.58 -5.75
C GLN A 52 -16.10 -6.25 -7.18
N GLN A 53 -15.45 -5.10 -7.39
CA GLN A 53 -14.91 -4.70 -8.70
C GLN A 53 -13.68 -5.51 -9.08
N VAL A 54 -12.76 -5.73 -8.14
CA VAL A 54 -11.44 -6.32 -8.40
C VAL A 54 -11.48 -7.84 -8.45
N ARG A 55 -12.36 -8.49 -7.68
CA ARG A 55 -12.49 -9.96 -7.58
C ARG A 55 -12.44 -10.70 -8.93
N PRO A 56 -13.22 -10.34 -9.97
CA PRO A 56 -13.20 -11.07 -11.24
C PRO A 56 -11.88 -10.91 -12.03
N GLN A 57 -11.00 -10.02 -11.59
CA GLN A 57 -9.76 -9.66 -12.27
C GLN A 57 -8.52 -10.25 -11.59
N VAL A 58 -8.64 -10.68 -10.32
CA VAL A 58 -7.51 -11.20 -9.56
C VAL A 58 -7.16 -12.59 -10.05
N MET A 59 -5.92 -12.76 -10.50
CA MET A 59 -5.39 -14.10 -10.79
C MET A 59 -4.82 -14.66 -9.50
N LEU A 60 -5.56 -15.60 -8.87
CA LEU A 60 -5.17 -16.20 -7.61
C LEU A 60 -4.12 -17.30 -7.82
N SER A 61 -3.20 -17.45 -6.86
CA SER A 61 -2.19 -18.49 -6.81
C SER A 61 -2.06 -19.04 -5.39
N ALA A 62 -1.81 -20.34 -5.26
CA ALA A 62 -1.49 -20.95 -3.97
C ALA A 62 -0.21 -20.36 -3.34
N ARG A 63 0.70 -19.84 -4.18
CA ARG A 63 1.94 -19.16 -3.78
C ARG A 63 1.78 -17.65 -3.65
N GLY A 64 0.55 -17.13 -3.68
CA GLY A 64 0.28 -15.69 -3.62
C GLY A 64 0.87 -15.03 -2.37
N TYR A 65 1.23 -13.76 -2.52
CA TYR A 65 1.70 -12.91 -1.43
C TYR A 65 0.60 -11.93 -1.04
N VAL A 66 0.52 -11.62 0.25
CA VAL A 66 -0.29 -10.53 0.78
C VAL A 66 0.63 -9.51 1.43
N LEU A 67 0.53 -8.27 0.97
CA LEU A 67 1.40 -7.18 1.38
C LEU A 67 0.60 -6.17 2.18
N PHE A 68 1.12 -5.79 3.35
CA PHE A 68 0.59 -4.72 4.17
C PHE A 68 1.59 -3.58 4.29
N ASP A 69 1.10 -2.39 3.98
CA ASP A 69 1.80 -1.14 4.21
C ASP A 69 0.78 0.01 4.29
N ASP A 70 1.23 1.17 4.74
CA ASP A 70 0.43 2.37 4.76
C ASP A 70 1.09 3.56 4.09
N THR A 71 0.27 4.50 3.65
CA THR A 71 0.74 5.73 3.05
C THR A 71 -0.02 6.93 3.56
N VAL A 72 0.67 8.05 3.69
CA VAL A 72 0.05 9.32 4.06
C VAL A 72 -0.35 10.06 2.79
N LEU A 73 -1.65 10.36 2.69
CA LEU A 73 -2.22 11.25 1.69
C LEU A 73 -2.01 12.69 2.15
N ASP A 74 -1.08 13.39 1.52
CA ASP A 74 -0.65 14.71 1.93
C ASP A 74 -1.80 15.73 1.86
N LYS A 75 -1.96 16.48 2.96
CA LYS A 75 -2.89 17.60 3.12
C LYS A 75 -2.22 18.74 3.87
N HIS A 76 -0.91 18.98 3.67
CA HIS A 76 -0.12 19.95 4.45
C HIS A 76 -0.67 21.38 4.42
N HIS A 77 -1.32 21.81 3.33
CA HIS A 77 -1.98 23.12 3.26
C HIS A 77 -3.35 23.18 3.95
N SER A 78 -3.85 22.06 4.48
CA SER A 78 -5.18 21.99 5.09
C SER A 78 -5.15 22.22 6.59
N ARG A 79 -6.00 23.14 7.05
CA ARG A 79 -6.27 23.37 8.49
C ARG A 79 -7.66 22.92 8.93
N ARG A 80 -8.55 22.54 7.99
CA ARG A 80 -9.98 22.31 8.26
C ARG A 80 -10.57 21.08 7.55
N ILE A 81 -9.75 20.27 6.89
CA ILE A 81 -10.23 19.01 6.30
C ILE A 81 -10.29 17.97 7.41
N GLU A 82 -11.47 17.43 7.65
CA GLU A 82 -11.68 16.32 8.58
C GLU A 82 -10.88 15.08 8.15
N LEU A 83 -10.53 14.20 9.10
CA LEU A 83 -9.61 13.06 8.96
C LEU A 83 -8.13 13.41 8.87
N VAL A 84 -7.77 14.66 8.57
CA VAL A 84 -6.37 15.10 8.55
C VAL A 84 -5.80 15.06 9.96
N ARG A 85 -4.63 14.45 10.09
CA ARG A 85 -3.86 14.33 11.33
C ARG A 85 -2.37 14.37 11.04
N ARG A 86 -1.56 14.67 12.06
CA ARG A 86 -0.10 14.65 11.96
C ARG A 86 0.40 13.21 11.98
N GLN A 87 1.13 12.81 10.95
CA GLN A 87 1.65 11.44 10.78
C GLN A 87 3.04 11.51 10.17
N TYR A 88 3.91 10.57 10.56
CA TYR A 88 5.19 10.41 9.89
C TYR A 88 4.95 9.92 8.45
N SER A 89 5.60 10.59 7.49
CA SER A 89 5.61 10.22 6.09
C SER A 89 7.03 9.87 5.70
N GLY A 90 7.26 8.63 5.27
CA GLY A 90 8.56 8.19 4.76
C GLY A 90 9.03 9.05 3.58
N ASN A 91 8.12 9.42 2.68
CA ASN A 91 8.43 10.25 1.51
C ASN A 91 8.90 11.68 1.87
N ALA A 92 8.40 12.24 2.96
CA ALA A 92 8.79 13.57 3.42
C ALA A 92 9.91 13.53 4.48
N HIS A 93 10.33 12.33 4.89
CA HIS A 93 11.23 12.09 6.02
C HIS A 93 10.84 12.88 7.28
N GLY A 94 9.52 13.01 7.53
CA GLY A 94 9.03 13.91 8.57
C GLY A 94 7.55 13.79 8.85
N VAL A 95 7.10 14.49 9.91
CA VAL A 95 5.70 14.50 10.33
C VAL A 95 4.93 15.54 9.53
N ILE A 96 4.04 15.08 8.65
CA ILE A 96 3.17 15.91 7.82
C ILE A 96 1.71 15.81 8.24
N ALA A 97 0.91 16.81 7.89
CA ALA A 97 -0.55 16.73 8.02
C ALA A 97 -1.12 15.98 6.80
N GLY A 98 -1.84 14.88 7.06
CA GLY A 98 -2.42 14.07 5.99
C GLY A 98 -3.43 13.04 6.49
N ILE A 99 -4.00 12.30 5.55
CA ILE A 99 -4.95 11.21 5.82
C ILE A 99 -4.19 9.89 5.65
N GLY A 100 -4.20 9.03 6.67
CA GLY A 100 -3.52 7.73 6.61
C GLY A 100 -4.36 6.72 5.84
N LEU A 101 -3.72 5.98 4.93
CA LEU A 101 -4.33 4.93 4.11
C LEU A 101 -3.55 3.63 4.31
N VAL A 102 -4.14 2.68 5.03
CA VAL A 102 -3.61 1.31 5.20
C VAL A 102 -4.10 0.47 4.03
N THR A 103 -3.21 -0.34 3.45
CA THR A 103 -3.45 -1.00 2.16
C THR A 103 -3.14 -2.49 2.25
N CYS A 104 -3.92 -3.30 1.54
CA CYS A 104 -3.74 -4.74 1.40
C CYS A 104 -3.62 -5.08 -0.08
N VAL A 105 -2.40 -5.40 -0.52
CA VAL A 105 -2.08 -5.73 -1.91
C VAL A 105 -1.86 -7.23 -2.02
N TYR A 106 -2.46 -7.85 -3.04
CA TYR A 106 -2.22 -9.23 -3.41
C TYR A 106 -1.25 -9.28 -4.58
N VAL A 107 -0.25 -10.16 -4.53
CA VAL A 107 0.70 -10.39 -5.62
C VAL A 107 0.63 -11.85 -6.04
N ASN A 108 0.49 -12.09 -7.34
CA ASN A 108 0.65 -13.40 -7.93
C ASN A 108 2.09 -13.51 -8.50
N PRO A 109 2.96 -14.34 -7.90
CA PRO A 109 4.34 -14.48 -8.34
C PRO A 109 4.50 -15.23 -9.67
N GLU A 110 3.48 -15.96 -10.13
CA GLU A 110 3.55 -16.71 -11.40
C GLU A 110 3.35 -15.81 -12.61
N THR A 111 2.65 -14.69 -12.43
CA THR A 111 2.36 -13.73 -13.49
C THR A 111 3.09 -12.41 -13.32
N ASP A 112 3.77 -12.20 -12.19
CA ASP A 112 4.33 -10.92 -11.76
C ASP A 112 3.29 -9.78 -11.81
N GLN A 113 2.05 -10.09 -11.37
CA GLN A 113 0.94 -9.15 -11.34
C GLN A 113 0.44 -8.96 -9.92
N PHE A 114 -0.13 -7.79 -9.67
CA PHE A 114 -0.66 -7.42 -8.36
C PHE A 114 -1.96 -6.61 -8.42
N TRP A 115 -2.73 -6.68 -7.34
CA TRP A 115 -4.02 -6.03 -7.18
C TRP A 115 -4.18 -5.46 -5.77
N LEU A 116 -4.77 -4.27 -5.66
CA LEU A 116 -5.26 -3.79 -4.37
C LEU A 116 -6.58 -4.49 -4.05
N ILE A 117 -6.59 -5.33 -3.01
CA ILE A 117 -7.75 -6.13 -2.63
C ILE A 117 -8.50 -5.57 -1.43
N ASP A 118 -7.86 -4.71 -0.62
CA ASP A 118 -8.52 -3.98 0.45
C ASP A 118 -7.77 -2.69 0.85
N TYR A 119 -8.46 -1.76 1.49
CA TYR A 119 -7.88 -0.58 2.12
C TYR A 119 -8.69 -0.10 3.34
N ARG A 120 -8.03 0.62 4.25
CA ARG A 120 -8.64 1.25 5.42
C ARG A 120 -8.10 2.66 5.58
N LEU A 121 -8.98 3.59 5.98
CA LEU A 121 -8.58 4.96 6.27
C LEU A 121 -8.37 5.09 7.77
N PHE A 122 -7.14 5.41 8.17
CA PHE A 122 -6.77 5.52 9.57
C PHE A 122 -7.49 6.72 10.22
N ALA A 123 -8.51 6.43 11.03
CA ALA A 123 -9.39 7.40 11.66
C ALA A 123 -9.80 6.98 13.07
N PRO A 124 -8.83 6.81 14.01
CA PRO A 124 -9.08 6.30 15.36
C PRO A 124 -10.10 7.11 16.15
N ASP A 125 -10.24 8.42 15.91
CA ASP A 125 -11.26 9.24 16.58
C ASP A 125 -12.69 8.92 16.11
N THR A 126 -12.82 8.15 15.03
CA THR A 126 -14.11 7.71 14.47
C THR A 126 -14.41 6.25 14.78
N ASP A 127 -13.42 5.35 14.64
CA ASP A 127 -13.62 3.90 14.76
C ASP A 127 -12.87 3.25 15.93
N GLY A 128 -12.04 4.01 16.65
CA GLY A 128 -11.21 3.51 17.75
C GLY A 128 -10.07 2.60 17.32
N LYS A 129 -9.81 2.44 16.01
CA LYS A 129 -8.89 1.43 15.48
C LYS A 129 -7.49 1.98 15.22
N THR A 130 -6.49 1.21 15.61
CA THR A 130 -5.11 1.39 15.19
C THR A 130 -4.91 0.88 13.76
N LYS A 131 -3.76 1.20 13.14
CA LYS A 131 -3.38 0.61 11.86
C LYS A 131 -3.21 -0.92 11.96
N LEU A 132 -2.81 -1.45 13.12
CA LEU A 132 -2.68 -2.89 13.36
C LEU A 132 -4.06 -3.56 13.39
N ASP A 133 -5.05 -2.94 14.03
CA ASP A 133 -6.43 -3.44 14.03
C ASP A 133 -6.99 -3.50 12.60
N HIS A 134 -6.68 -2.50 11.78
CA HIS A 134 -7.03 -2.52 10.36
C HIS A 134 -6.36 -3.66 9.58
N VAL A 135 -5.09 -3.98 9.87
CA VAL A 135 -4.40 -5.13 9.25
C VAL A 135 -5.04 -6.44 9.70
N ALA A 136 -5.32 -6.61 10.98
CA ALA A 136 -6.01 -7.78 11.51
C ALA A 136 -7.41 -7.95 10.89
N ASP A 137 -8.19 -6.87 10.79
CA ASP A 137 -9.48 -6.89 10.11
C ASP A 137 -9.34 -7.34 8.65
N MET A 138 -8.36 -6.80 7.92
CA MET A 138 -8.15 -7.13 6.50
C MET A 138 -7.69 -8.57 6.30
N LEU A 139 -6.81 -9.07 7.17
CA LEU A 139 -6.39 -10.47 7.22
C LEU A 139 -7.58 -11.41 7.44
N GLY A 140 -8.43 -11.10 8.43
CA GLY A 140 -9.64 -11.88 8.71
C GLY A 140 -10.67 -11.88 7.57
N GLN A 141 -10.54 -10.99 6.58
CA GLN A 141 -11.39 -10.98 5.38
C GLN A 141 -10.85 -11.84 4.24
N LEU A 142 -9.60 -12.31 4.28
CA LEU A 142 -9.00 -13.06 3.18
C LEU A 142 -9.61 -14.45 3.01
N ALA A 143 -9.77 -15.19 4.11
CA ALA A 143 -10.37 -16.52 4.10
C ALA A 143 -11.85 -16.49 3.66
N PRO A 144 -12.73 -15.61 4.20
CA PRO A 144 -14.11 -15.45 3.68
C PRO A 144 -14.20 -15.05 2.21
N ARG A 145 -13.14 -14.44 1.65
CA ARG A 145 -13.06 -14.10 0.23
C ARG A 145 -12.44 -15.20 -0.63
N SER A 146 -12.06 -16.32 -0.03
CA SER A 146 -11.39 -17.45 -0.68
C SER A 146 -10.12 -17.04 -1.43
N ILE A 147 -9.32 -16.14 -0.84
CA ILE A 147 -8.05 -15.69 -1.41
C ILE A 147 -6.94 -16.63 -0.91
N PRO A 148 -6.38 -17.51 -1.75
CA PRO A 148 -5.22 -18.30 -1.38
C PRO A 148 -3.96 -17.43 -1.34
N TYR A 149 -3.15 -17.61 -0.31
CA TYR A 149 -1.84 -16.99 -0.18
C TYR A 149 -0.96 -17.84 0.74
N ARG A 150 0.34 -17.84 0.44
CA ARG A 150 1.39 -18.51 1.23
C ARG A 150 2.05 -17.53 2.19
N THR A 151 2.39 -16.35 1.68
CA THR A 151 3.36 -15.46 2.34
C THR A 151 2.74 -14.09 2.64
N VAL A 152 3.03 -13.54 3.82
CA VAL A 152 2.70 -12.17 4.20
C VAL A 152 3.96 -11.33 4.31
N LEU A 153 3.99 -10.19 3.60
CA LEU A 153 5.10 -9.23 3.64
C LEU A 153 4.63 -7.94 4.28
N MET A 154 5.43 -7.38 5.18
CA MET A 154 5.09 -6.16 5.89
C MET A 154 6.33 -5.36 6.27
N ASP A 155 6.16 -4.08 6.57
CA ASP A 155 7.24 -3.24 7.07
C ASP A 155 7.59 -3.53 8.56
N SER A 156 8.59 -2.81 9.07
CA SER A 156 9.01 -2.93 10.48
C SER A 156 8.03 -2.31 11.49
N TRP A 157 7.11 -1.45 11.05
CA TRP A 157 6.07 -0.89 11.89
C TRP A 157 5.06 -1.97 12.30
N TYR A 158 4.78 -2.93 11.42
CA TYR A 158 3.88 -4.05 11.68
C TYR A 158 4.51 -5.22 12.45
N ALA A 159 5.81 -5.15 12.80
CA ALA A 159 6.58 -6.18 13.50
C ALA A 159 6.14 -6.42 14.97
N THR A 160 4.92 -6.94 15.17
CA THR A 160 4.33 -7.18 16.50
C THR A 160 4.19 -8.67 16.76
N THR A 161 4.39 -9.08 18.02
CA THR A 161 4.24 -10.48 18.42
C THR A 161 2.81 -10.98 18.29
N ALA A 162 1.80 -10.11 18.43
CA ALA A 162 0.40 -10.46 18.21
C ALA A 162 0.15 -10.86 16.75
N LEU A 163 0.64 -10.07 15.79
CA LEU A 163 0.51 -10.38 14.37
C LEU A 163 1.31 -11.63 13.99
N PHE A 164 2.52 -11.79 14.53
CA PHE A 164 3.31 -13.00 14.29
C PHE A 164 2.57 -14.24 14.78
N LYS A 165 2.04 -14.25 16.01
CA LYS A 165 1.25 -15.38 16.54
C LYS A 165 0.06 -15.71 15.64
N TRP A 166 -0.70 -14.70 15.24
CA TRP A 166 -1.84 -14.90 14.34
C TRP A 166 -1.43 -15.57 13.02
N LEU A 167 -0.33 -15.12 12.41
CA LEU A 167 0.16 -15.70 11.15
C LEU A 167 0.65 -17.14 11.31
N LEU A 168 1.24 -17.47 12.45
CA LEU A 168 1.67 -18.83 12.77
C LEU A 168 0.48 -19.75 12.96
N ASP A 169 -0.55 -19.31 13.69
CA ASP A 169 -1.78 -20.07 13.93
C ASP A 169 -2.51 -20.37 12.60
N GLU A 170 -2.44 -19.44 11.65
CA GLU A 170 -3.00 -19.58 10.29
C GLU A 170 -2.09 -20.34 9.31
N GLY A 171 -0.94 -20.85 9.78
CA GLY A 171 0.02 -21.59 8.96
C GLY A 171 0.63 -20.77 7.81
N LYS A 172 0.76 -19.45 7.99
CA LYS A 172 1.30 -18.54 6.98
C LYS A 172 2.79 -18.26 7.18
N THR A 173 3.53 -18.19 6.07
CA THR A 173 4.89 -17.67 6.08
C THR A 173 4.84 -16.15 6.16
N PHE A 174 5.77 -15.53 6.85
CA PHE A 174 5.93 -14.08 6.82
C PHE A 174 7.38 -13.65 6.72
N TYR A 175 7.59 -12.49 6.11
CA TYR A 175 8.86 -11.76 6.12
C TYR A 175 8.61 -10.34 6.61
N CYS A 176 9.38 -9.92 7.60
CA CYS A 176 9.20 -8.63 8.25
C CYS A 176 10.55 -8.08 8.72
N PRO A 177 10.95 -6.87 8.28
CA PRO A 177 12.12 -6.21 8.85
C PRO A 177 11.93 -5.91 10.34
N LEU A 178 12.95 -6.13 11.15
CA LEU A 178 12.98 -5.73 12.54
C LEU A 178 13.76 -4.44 12.73
N LYS A 179 13.25 -3.58 13.61
CA LYS A 179 14.00 -2.44 14.11
C LYS A 179 15.19 -2.91 14.92
N SER A 180 16.31 -2.19 14.80
CA SER A 180 17.58 -2.50 15.45
C SER A 180 17.48 -2.58 16.98
N ASN A 181 16.53 -1.86 17.59
CA ASN A 181 16.27 -1.87 19.03
C ASN A 181 15.30 -2.99 19.49
N ARG A 182 14.82 -3.85 18.59
CA ARG A 182 13.93 -4.96 18.95
C ARG A 182 14.69 -5.95 19.84
N LEU A 183 14.05 -6.41 20.91
CA LEU A 183 14.65 -7.35 21.84
C LEU A 183 14.49 -8.80 21.37
N VAL A 184 15.60 -9.51 21.27
CA VAL A 184 15.72 -10.90 20.82
C VAL A 184 16.66 -11.71 21.71
N ASP A 185 16.56 -13.02 21.65
CA ASP A 185 17.45 -13.97 22.31
C ASP A 185 17.91 -15.01 21.28
N ASP A 186 19.21 -15.03 21.00
CA ASP A 186 19.86 -15.98 20.12
C ASP A 186 20.68 -17.06 20.86
N SER A 187 20.60 -17.08 22.20
CA SER A 187 21.33 -18.01 23.07
C SER A 187 20.51 -19.25 23.47
N GLY A 188 19.22 -19.27 23.12
CA GLY A 188 18.31 -20.33 23.54
C GLY A 188 17.91 -20.25 25.01
N GLY A 189 17.84 -19.05 25.59
CA GLY A 189 17.44 -18.80 26.98
C GLY A 189 18.59 -18.78 27.99
N GLN A 190 19.84 -18.86 27.52
CA GLN A 190 21.04 -18.82 28.39
C GLN A 190 21.43 -17.38 28.76
N GLN A 191 21.06 -16.40 27.94
CA GLN A 191 21.36 -14.98 28.10
C GLN A 191 20.07 -14.16 28.12
N PRO A 192 20.08 -12.96 28.74
CA PRO A 192 18.94 -12.05 28.66
C PRO A 192 18.71 -11.58 27.23
N TYR A 193 17.47 -11.16 26.94
CA TYR A 193 17.15 -10.55 25.65
C TYR A 193 17.99 -9.29 25.41
N GLN A 194 18.51 -9.15 24.20
CA GLN A 194 19.32 -8.01 23.76
C GLN A 194 18.73 -7.37 22.50
N PRO A 195 19.04 -6.09 22.22
CA PRO A 195 18.70 -5.47 20.94
C PRO A 195 19.30 -6.24 19.75
N VAL A 196 18.56 -6.33 18.64
CA VAL A 196 19.05 -6.94 17.39
C VAL A 196 20.38 -6.33 16.94
N ALA A 197 20.56 -5.02 17.14
CA ALA A 197 21.80 -4.31 16.80
C ALA A 197 23.05 -4.83 17.54
N CYS A 198 22.87 -5.47 18.68
CA CYS A 198 23.94 -5.97 19.54
C CYS A 198 24.31 -7.43 19.24
N LEU A 199 23.63 -8.08 18.29
CA LEU A 199 23.94 -9.45 17.91
C LEU A 199 25.32 -9.53 17.25
N CYS A 200 26.13 -10.50 17.69
CA CYS A 200 27.36 -10.88 17.01
C CYS A 200 27.03 -11.82 15.84
N TRP A 201 27.72 -11.66 14.71
CA TRP A 201 27.51 -12.48 13.51
C TRP A 201 28.84 -13.07 13.04
N SER A 202 28.92 -14.39 12.98
CA SER A 202 29.97 -15.12 12.25
C SER A 202 29.73 -15.05 10.73
N ALA A 203 30.74 -15.39 9.93
CA ALA A 203 30.61 -15.44 8.47
C ALA A 203 29.48 -16.39 8.02
N ALA A 204 29.37 -17.56 8.67
CA ALA A 204 28.30 -18.52 8.40
C ALA A 204 26.91 -17.98 8.75
N GLU A 205 26.76 -17.24 9.86
CA GLU A 205 25.49 -16.63 10.24
C GLU A 205 25.11 -15.44 9.33
N VAL A 206 26.09 -14.73 8.75
CA VAL A 206 25.81 -13.71 7.73
C VAL A 206 25.24 -14.34 6.46
N GLU A 207 25.74 -15.52 6.07
CA GLU A 207 25.27 -16.24 4.89
C GLU A 207 23.93 -16.96 5.12
N ALA A 208 23.80 -17.67 6.25
CA ALA A 208 22.70 -18.58 6.51
C ALA A 208 21.63 -18.00 7.45
N GLY A 209 21.84 -16.81 8.03
CA GLY A 209 20.98 -16.25 9.06
C GLY A 209 21.16 -16.91 10.43
N LYS A 210 20.53 -16.32 11.44
CA LYS A 210 20.56 -16.78 12.84
C LYS A 210 19.17 -17.21 13.31
N ILE A 211 19.09 -18.35 13.99
CA ILE A 211 17.86 -18.76 14.69
C ILE A 211 17.80 -18.02 16.02
N LEU A 212 16.68 -17.35 16.27
CA LEU A 212 16.48 -16.58 17.50
C LEU A 212 15.04 -16.60 17.95
N LYS A 213 14.81 -16.02 19.12
CA LYS A 213 13.49 -15.77 19.68
C LYS A 213 13.26 -14.28 19.84
N VAL A 214 12.13 -13.78 19.34
CA VAL A 214 11.68 -12.41 19.60
C VAL A 214 11.01 -12.33 20.97
N LYS A 215 11.34 -11.32 21.79
CA LYS A 215 10.73 -11.12 23.10
C LYS A 215 9.20 -11.06 23.01
N GLY A 216 8.52 -11.89 23.82
CA GLY A 216 7.05 -12.01 23.85
C GLY A 216 6.47 -13.12 22.95
N MET A 217 7.30 -13.80 22.16
CA MET A 217 6.92 -15.04 21.48
C MET A 217 6.86 -16.23 22.45
N PRO A 218 6.04 -17.26 22.17
CA PRO A 218 5.99 -18.50 22.95
C PRO A 218 7.37 -19.16 23.08
N LYS A 219 7.61 -19.96 24.13
CA LYS A 219 8.94 -20.52 24.43
C LYS A 219 9.50 -21.39 23.31
N ASP A 220 8.64 -22.15 22.65
CA ASP A 220 9.06 -23.16 21.68
C ASP A 220 9.13 -22.59 20.24
N PHE A 221 8.74 -21.33 20.05
CA PHE A 221 8.69 -20.72 18.72
C PHE A 221 9.98 -19.99 18.38
N LYS A 222 10.78 -20.61 17.52
CA LYS A 222 12.01 -20.04 16.97
C LYS A 222 11.71 -19.41 15.61
N LEU A 223 12.36 -18.28 15.35
CA LEU A 223 12.29 -17.55 14.08
C LEU A 223 13.71 -17.43 13.53
N LYS A 224 13.81 -17.14 12.23
CA LYS A 224 15.08 -16.95 11.56
C LYS A 224 15.27 -15.49 11.20
N LEU A 225 16.44 -14.96 11.54
CA LEU A 225 16.82 -13.58 11.29
C LEU A 225 17.99 -13.53 10.32
N PHE A 226 17.87 -12.74 9.27
CA PHE A 226 18.93 -12.48 8.31
C PHE A 226 19.45 -11.06 8.46
N ARG A 227 20.76 -10.89 8.30
CA ARG A 227 21.42 -9.58 8.25
C ARG A 227 21.63 -9.19 6.79
N VAL A 228 20.80 -8.28 6.29
CA VAL A 228 20.84 -7.81 4.90
C VAL A 228 21.60 -6.49 4.83
N LEU A 229 22.73 -6.49 4.12
CA LEU A 229 23.55 -5.29 3.93
C LEU A 229 23.00 -4.50 2.73
N VAL A 230 22.14 -3.51 3.01
CA VAL A 230 21.50 -2.69 1.97
C VAL A 230 22.48 -1.66 1.38
N SER A 231 23.36 -1.12 2.22
CA SER A 231 24.46 -0.24 1.79
C SER A 231 25.59 -0.26 2.82
N THR A 232 26.68 0.46 2.55
CA THR A 232 27.78 0.65 3.51
C THR A 232 27.32 1.26 4.85
N HIS A 233 26.18 1.93 4.88
CA HIS A 233 25.65 2.63 6.06
C HIS A 233 24.30 2.11 6.54
N ARG A 234 23.70 1.12 5.86
CA ARG A 234 22.39 0.58 6.21
C ARG A 234 22.41 -0.94 6.26
N THR A 235 22.09 -1.47 7.43
CA THR A 235 21.82 -2.89 7.65
C THR A 235 20.36 -3.06 8.03
N ASP A 236 19.65 -3.88 7.26
CA ASP A 236 18.29 -4.30 7.57
C ASP A 236 18.33 -5.70 8.19
N TYR A 237 17.48 -5.95 9.19
CA TYR A 237 17.38 -7.24 9.86
C TYR A 237 16.06 -7.89 9.47
N LEU A 238 16.11 -8.92 8.62
CA LEU A 238 14.91 -9.53 8.04
C LEU A 238 14.51 -10.78 8.81
N LEU A 239 13.34 -10.77 9.42
CA LEU A 239 12.81 -11.89 10.20
C LEU A 239 11.81 -12.71 9.38
N THR A 240 11.87 -14.04 9.53
CA THR A 240 10.88 -14.98 8.98
C THR A 240 10.63 -16.16 9.92
N ASN A 241 9.49 -16.83 9.73
CA ASN A 241 9.15 -18.10 10.37
C ASN A 241 9.45 -19.34 9.50
N GLU A 242 10.06 -19.17 8.32
CA GLU A 242 10.41 -20.28 7.45
C GLU A 242 11.59 -21.09 8.03
N VAL A 243 11.39 -22.42 8.15
CA VAL A 243 12.17 -23.30 9.04
C VAL A 243 13.40 -23.95 8.38
N GLU A 244 13.33 -24.28 7.09
CA GLU A 244 14.40 -24.98 6.36
C GLU A 244 15.42 -24.00 5.74
N PRO A 245 16.67 -24.41 5.41
CA PRO A 245 17.75 -23.46 5.21
C PRO A 245 17.52 -22.56 3.99
N LEU A 246 16.99 -21.38 4.26
CA LEU A 246 17.14 -20.20 3.42
C LEU A 246 18.46 -19.53 3.77
N HIS A 247 19.21 -19.12 2.76
CA HIS A 247 20.34 -18.21 2.90
C HIS A 247 19.87 -16.75 2.76
N THR A 248 20.69 -15.80 3.20
CA THR A 248 20.36 -14.38 3.24
C THR A 248 19.86 -13.85 1.89
N ALA A 249 20.50 -14.23 0.79
CA ALA A 249 20.07 -13.79 -0.55
C ALA A 249 18.68 -14.32 -0.96
N ALA A 250 18.30 -15.54 -0.56
CA ALA A 250 16.96 -16.07 -0.84
C ALA A 250 15.89 -15.34 -0.01
N ALA A 251 16.18 -15.09 1.27
CA ALA A 251 15.29 -14.32 2.13
C ALA A 251 15.12 -12.88 1.63
N GLU A 252 16.20 -12.24 1.18
CA GLU A 252 16.16 -10.92 0.58
C GLU A 252 15.32 -10.92 -0.71
N HIS A 253 15.48 -11.92 -1.57
CA HIS A 253 14.69 -12.07 -2.79
C HIS A 253 13.19 -12.20 -2.48
N GLU A 254 12.82 -13.08 -1.55
CA GLU A 254 11.43 -13.26 -1.08
C GLU A 254 10.85 -11.96 -0.49
N SER A 255 11.64 -11.23 0.31
CA SER A 255 11.23 -9.95 0.87
C SER A 255 11.19 -8.80 -0.14
N SER A 256 11.88 -8.91 -1.29
CA SER A 256 11.94 -7.85 -2.30
C SER A 256 10.58 -7.60 -2.97
N VAL A 257 9.71 -8.61 -3.03
CA VAL A 257 8.33 -8.49 -3.53
C VAL A 257 7.55 -7.38 -2.80
N ARG A 258 7.93 -7.06 -1.56
CA ARG A 258 7.35 -5.96 -0.77
C ARG A 258 7.37 -4.62 -1.51
N TRP A 259 8.38 -4.34 -2.35
CA TRP A 259 8.47 -3.10 -3.13
C TRP A 259 7.25 -2.86 -4.05
N THR A 260 6.50 -3.91 -4.38
CA THR A 260 5.25 -3.83 -5.16
C THR A 260 4.22 -2.91 -4.52
N ILE A 261 4.13 -2.88 -3.17
CA ILE A 261 3.16 -2.00 -2.49
C ILE A 261 3.57 -0.52 -2.58
N GLU A 262 4.86 -0.24 -2.61
CA GLU A 262 5.38 1.12 -2.81
C GLU A 262 5.13 1.58 -4.25
N GLN A 263 5.28 0.69 -5.23
CA GLN A 263 4.87 0.95 -6.60
C GLN A 263 3.38 1.30 -6.65
N PHE A 264 2.51 0.52 -5.98
CA PHE A 264 1.10 0.84 -5.89
C PHE A 264 0.84 2.23 -5.30
N HIS A 265 1.44 2.58 -4.15
CA HIS A 265 1.23 3.89 -3.54
C HIS A 265 1.68 5.04 -4.45
N ARG A 266 2.81 4.87 -5.15
CA ARG A 266 3.32 5.86 -6.10
C ARG A 266 2.36 6.04 -7.27
N GLU A 267 1.95 4.95 -7.91
CA GLU A 267 1.01 4.96 -9.03
C GLU A 267 -0.34 5.60 -8.62
N LEU A 268 -0.88 5.24 -7.44
CA LEU A 268 -2.12 5.82 -6.93
C LEU A 268 -2.00 7.35 -6.74
N LYS A 269 -0.90 7.83 -6.15
CA LYS A 269 -0.70 9.27 -5.91
C LYS A 269 -0.55 10.05 -7.20
N GLN A 270 0.25 9.53 -8.14
CA GLN A 270 0.61 10.25 -9.35
C GLN A 270 -0.49 10.23 -10.42
N LEU A 271 -1.28 9.15 -10.52
CA LEU A 271 -2.14 8.91 -11.69
C LEU A 271 -3.63 9.16 -11.48
N THR A 272 -4.08 9.32 -10.23
CA THR A 272 -5.52 9.44 -9.93
C THR A 272 -5.88 10.66 -9.10
N GLY A 273 -4.90 11.49 -8.73
CA GLY A 273 -5.12 12.67 -7.89
C GLY A 273 -5.73 12.35 -6.52
N VAL A 274 -5.47 11.17 -5.93
CA VAL A 274 -6.06 10.74 -4.65
C VAL A 274 -5.84 11.76 -3.51
N GLN A 275 -4.77 12.56 -3.61
CA GLN A 275 -4.40 13.61 -2.66
C GLN A 275 -5.00 14.99 -3.00
N ALA A 276 -5.63 15.15 -4.15
CA ALA A 276 -6.05 16.46 -4.67
C ALA A 276 -7.39 16.96 -4.11
N CYS A 277 -8.22 16.10 -3.52
CA CYS A 277 -9.51 16.56 -2.99
C CYS A 277 -9.37 17.58 -1.85
N GLN A 278 -9.95 18.76 -2.05
CA GLN A 278 -9.93 19.88 -1.11
C GLN A 278 -11.22 19.99 -0.28
N CYS A 279 -12.19 19.09 -0.45
CA CYS A 279 -13.44 19.12 0.31
C CYS A 279 -13.16 18.93 1.82
N ARG A 280 -13.82 19.71 2.67
CA ARG A 280 -13.56 19.69 4.12
C ARG A 280 -14.17 18.51 4.87
N LEU A 281 -15.31 17.99 4.41
CA LEU A 281 -16.03 16.93 5.09
C LEU A 281 -15.33 15.57 4.94
N ALA A 282 -15.29 14.79 6.02
CA ALA A 282 -14.74 13.44 6.05
C ALA A 282 -15.41 12.56 5.00
N ARG A 283 -16.74 12.67 4.86
CA ARG A 283 -17.49 11.89 3.87
C ARG A 283 -17.01 12.16 2.43
N SER A 284 -16.76 13.43 2.10
CA SER A 284 -16.25 13.83 0.79
C SER A 284 -14.84 13.30 0.54
N GLN A 285 -13.95 13.36 1.54
CA GLN A 285 -12.61 12.77 1.45
C GLN A 285 -12.68 11.26 1.24
N ARG A 286 -13.48 10.54 2.04
CA ARG A 286 -13.67 9.08 1.92
C ARG A 286 -14.15 8.68 0.54
N ASN A 287 -15.14 9.39 0.00
CA ASN A 287 -15.69 9.07 -1.31
C ASN A 287 -14.72 9.39 -2.45
N HIS A 288 -13.99 10.51 -2.38
CA HIS A 288 -12.96 10.82 -3.37
C HIS A 288 -11.85 9.75 -3.35
N ILE A 289 -11.33 9.40 -2.16
CA ILE A 289 -10.27 8.39 -2.04
C ILE A 289 -10.75 7.03 -2.57
N ALA A 290 -11.98 6.63 -2.24
CA ALA A 290 -12.56 5.39 -2.76
C ALA A 290 -12.64 5.37 -4.30
N LEU A 291 -13.06 6.47 -4.91
CA LEU A 291 -13.16 6.57 -6.37
C LEU A 291 -11.79 6.68 -7.06
N ALA A 292 -10.82 7.35 -6.43
CA ALA A 292 -9.44 7.40 -6.90
C ALA A 292 -8.77 6.02 -6.88
N VAL A 293 -8.97 5.26 -5.81
CA VAL A 293 -8.54 3.86 -5.73
C VAL A 293 -9.18 3.01 -6.84
N ARG A 294 -10.49 3.16 -7.08
CA ARG A 294 -11.19 2.44 -8.16
C ARG A 294 -10.73 2.88 -9.56
N ALA A 295 -10.37 4.14 -9.74
CA ALA A 295 -9.77 4.64 -10.97
C ALA A 295 -8.41 4.00 -11.22
N TRP A 296 -7.56 3.88 -10.19
CA TRP A 296 -6.29 3.16 -10.29
C TRP A 296 -6.50 1.70 -10.67
N THR A 297 -7.47 1.00 -10.06
CA THR A 297 -7.73 -0.41 -10.43
C THR A 297 -8.18 -0.57 -11.89
N CYS A 298 -8.97 0.37 -12.41
CA CYS A 298 -9.32 0.37 -13.84
C CYS A 298 -8.10 0.57 -14.73
N LEU A 299 -7.23 1.54 -14.40
CA LEU A 299 -5.99 1.79 -15.13
C LEU A 299 -5.07 0.56 -15.09
N LYS A 300 -4.94 -0.09 -13.92
CA LYS A 300 -4.10 -1.27 -13.75
C LYS A 300 -4.61 -2.48 -14.54
N GLN A 301 -5.92 -2.68 -14.56
CA GLN A 301 -6.54 -3.73 -15.37
C GLN A 301 -6.28 -3.51 -16.86
N ALA A 302 -6.52 -2.30 -17.35
CA ALA A 302 -6.24 -1.95 -18.74
C ALA A 302 -4.75 -2.17 -19.07
N ALA A 303 -3.84 -1.81 -18.16
CA ALA A 303 -2.39 -1.97 -18.32
C ALA A 303 -2.02 -3.43 -18.57
N TYR A 304 -2.59 -4.36 -17.79
CA TYR A 304 -2.38 -5.78 -18.00
C TYR A 304 -2.97 -6.27 -19.33
N GLN A 305 -4.16 -5.81 -19.71
CA GLN A 305 -4.83 -6.20 -20.95
C GLN A 305 -4.08 -5.73 -22.20
N THR A 306 -3.51 -4.53 -22.16
CA THR A 306 -2.78 -3.94 -23.29
C THR A 306 -1.27 -4.21 -23.25
N LYS A 307 -0.78 -4.92 -22.23
CA LYS A 307 0.65 -5.18 -21.98
C LYS A 307 1.48 -3.89 -21.93
N GLN A 308 0.91 -2.86 -21.32
CA GLN A 308 1.55 -1.57 -21.10
C GLN A 308 1.71 -1.30 -19.61
N THR A 309 2.56 -0.35 -19.25
CA THR A 309 2.54 0.21 -17.90
C THR A 309 1.37 1.15 -17.71
N VAL A 310 0.92 1.36 -16.46
CA VAL A 310 -0.12 2.36 -16.15
C VAL A 310 0.28 3.78 -16.57
N TYR A 311 1.58 4.09 -16.56
CA TYR A 311 2.11 5.38 -17.00
C TYR A 311 2.00 5.53 -18.51
N GLN A 312 2.38 4.52 -19.28
CA GLN A 312 2.23 4.52 -20.75
C GLN A 312 0.77 4.68 -21.15
N LEU A 313 -0.15 3.96 -20.50
CA LEU A 313 -1.59 4.13 -20.75
C LEU A 313 -2.06 5.56 -20.45
N LYS A 314 -1.69 6.10 -19.29
CA LYS A 314 -2.13 7.42 -18.86
C LYS A 314 -1.61 8.53 -19.77
N GLN A 315 -0.32 8.47 -20.14
CA GLN A 315 0.32 9.45 -21.03
C GLN A 315 -0.16 9.30 -22.48
N GLY A 316 -0.47 8.08 -22.92
CA GLY A 316 -0.98 7.81 -24.26
C GLY A 316 -2.25 8.59 -24.63
N PHE A 317 -3.04 9.04 -23.65
CA PHE A 317 -4.18 9.93 -23.91
C PHE A 317 -3.76 11.30 -24.50
N LEU A 318 -2.53 11.73 -24.28
CA LEU A 318 -1.99 13.00 -24.78
C LEU A 318 -1.13 12.83 -26.05
N ASP A 319 -0.88 11.59 -26.50
CA ASP A 319 -0.01 11.33 -27.64
C ASP A 319 -0.50 12.04 -28.91
N GLU A 320 -1.80 11.98 -29.21
CA GLU A 320 -2.37 12.64 -30.39
C GLU A 320 -2.30 14.16 -30.28
N TYR A 321 -2.61 14.70 -29.10
CA TYR A 321 -2.46 16.12 -28.80
C TYR A 321 -1.00 16.58 -29.02
N MET A 322 -0.03 15.87 -28.46
CA MET A 322 1.38 16.23 -28.60
C MET A 322 1.86 16.09 -30.05
N ARG A 323 1.45 15.05 -30.78
CA ARG A 323 1.75 14.92 -32.21
C ARG A 323 1.16 16.05 -33.04
N HIS A 324 -0.04 16.53 -32.69
CA HIS A 324 -0.67 17.69 -33.32
C HIS A 324 0.13 18.96 -33.05
N GLU A 325 0.38 19.30 -31.79
CA GLU A 325 1.08 20.53 -31.40
C GLU A 325 2.52 20.60 -31.93
N LEU A 326 3.21 19.47 -32.10
CA LEU A 326 4.54 19.46 -32.71
C LEU A 326 4.53 19.66 -34.23
N ARG A 327 3.42 19.33 -34.91
CA ARG A 327 3.27 19.53 -36.36
C ARG A 327 2.71 20.91 -36.69
N GLN A 328 1.73 21.35 -35.90
CA GLN A 328 0.98 22.59 -36.06
C GLN A 328 0.76 23.18 -34.66
N PRO A 329 1.76 23.90 -34.12
CA PRO A 329 1.66 24.43 -32.78
C PRO A 329 0.55 25.47 -32.70
N SER A 330 -0.36 25.30 -31.74
CA SER A 330 -1.39 26.30 -31.43
C SER A 330 -0.76 27.58 -30.87
N LEU A 331 0.40 27.45 -30.24
CA LEU A 331 1.25 28.56 -29.79
C LEU A 331 2.68 28.33 -30.28
N ALA A 332 3.14 29.14 -31.23
CA ALA A 332 4.49 29.04 -31.76
C ALA A 332 5.54 29.40 -30.70
N PHE A 333 6.56 28.56 -30.56
CA PHE A 333 7.79 28.92 -29.85
C PHE A 333 8.63 29.84 -30.75
N ALA A 334 9.13 30.94 -30.19
CA ALA A 334 9.87 31.96 -30.92
C ALA A 334 11.31 31.54 -31.25
#